data_AF-A0A0Q4RYM7-F1
#
_entry.id   AF-A0A0Q4RYM7-F1
#
_cell.length_a   1.000
_cell.length_b   1.000
_cell.length_c   1.000
_cell.angle_alpha   90.00
_cell.angle_beta   90.00
_cell.angle_gamma   90.00
#
_symmetry.space_group_name_H-M   'P 1'
#
loop_
_entity.id
_entity.type
_entity.pdbx_description
1 polymer ?
#
loop_
_entity_poly.entity_id
_entity_poly.type
_entity_poly.pdbx_seq_one_letter_code
_entity_poly.pdbx_strand_id
1 'polypeptide(L)'
;MFDFKNDIICTDRNGVANNFKYHLKESKENENKKWVFMIIPENNINIYDWFEFAVTEIDNENGKVTIMSHKNNPEYVAKGIPEKMIEESSIVLNKSIHSSSNIAEFKSFETEWRSDSATKVWRRLQDQNNADYSEASDTYTFVN
;
A
#
# COMPACT_ATOMS: atom_id res chain seq x y z
N MET A 1 9.21 -20.64 -5.96
CA MET A 1 10.21 -19.56 -5.83
C MET A 1 9.50 -18.27 -6.17
N PHE A 2 9.63 -17.22 -5.36
CA PHE A 2 9.05 -15.91 -5.68
C PHE A 2 9.81 -15.28 -6.84
N ASP A 3 9.09 -14.65 -7.76
CA ASP A 3 9.64 -13.99 -8.94
C ASP A 3 9.53 -12.47 -8.74
N PHE A 4 10.63 -11.85 -8.33
CA PHE A 4 10.75 -10.40 -8.08
C PHE A 4 11.30 -9.70 -9.33
N LYS A 5 10.42 -9.53 -10.33
CA LYS A 5 10.80 -9.00 -11.65
C LYS A 5 10.36 -7.56 -11.92
N ASN A 6 9.49 -7.01 -11.07
CA ASN A 6 8.96 -5.67 -11.27
C ASN A 6 9.79 -4.69 -10.45
N ASP A 7 10.43 -3.73 -11.13
CA ASP A 7 11.22 -2.69 -10.48
C ASP A 7 10.34 -1.55 -10.00
N ILE A 8 10.68 -0.99 -8.84
CA ILE A 8 10.01 0.17 -8.28
C ILE A 8 11.04 1.10 -7.63
N ILE A 9 10.95 2.39 -7.97
CA ILE A 9 11.84 3.43 -7.45
C ILE A 9 11.08 4.22 -6.40
N CYS A 10 11.57 4.18 -5.16
CA CYS A 10 10.98 4.88 -4.04
C CYS A 10 11.88 6.05 -3.62
N THR A 11 11.29 7.20 -3.31
CA THR A 11 12.04 8.37 -2.82
C THR A 11 11.94 8.43 -1.30
N ASP A 12 13.08 8.41 -0.61
CA ASP A 12 13.10 8.53 0.85
C ASP A 12 12.83 9.96 1.34
N ARG A 13 12.72 10.13 2.65
CA ARG A 13 12.45 11.44 3.28
C ARG A 13 13.50 12.53 2.98
N ASN A 14 14.69 12.15 2.52
CA ASN A 14 15.77 13.07 2.18
C ASN A 14 15.83 13.36 0.66
N GLY A 15 14.88 12.84 -0.11
CA GLY A 15 14.86 12.96 -1.57
C GLY A 15 15.76 11.95 -2.29
N VAL A 16 16.28 10.92 -1.60
CA VAL A 16 17.16 9.92 -2.22
C VAL A 16 16.32 8.82 -2.85
N ALA A 17 16.60 8.52 -4.13
CA ALA A 17 15.99 7.40 -4.83
C ALA A 17 16.59 6.07 -4.33
N ASN A 18 15.71 5.10 -4.07
CA ASN A 18 16.05 3.74 -3.64
C ASN A 18 15.33 2.76 -4.56
N ASN A 19 16.07 1.79 -5.12
CA ASN A 19 15.51 0.77 -5.98
C ASN A 19 15.05 -0.44 -5.16
N PHE A 20 13.83 -0.86 -5.43
CA PHE A 20 13.23 -2.07 -4.89
C PHE A 20 12.68 -2.92 -6.05
N LYS A 21 12.38 -4.17 -5.72
CA LYS A 21 11.66 -5.09 -6.58
C LYS A 21 10.46 -5.62 -5.84
N TYR A 22 9.37 -5.90 -6.57
CA TYR A 22 8.22 -6.54 -5.96
C TYR A 22 7.74 -7.79 -6.69
N HIS A 23 7.23 -8.72 -5.89
CA HIS A 23 6.46 -9.88 -6.33
C HIS A 23 5.00 -9.64 -5.97
N LEU A 24 4.11 -9.81 -6.94
CA LEU A 24 2.67 -9.71 -6.75
C LEU A 24 2.07 -11.11 -6.64
N LYS A 25 1.34 -11.35 -5.55
CA LYS A 25 0.59 -12.58 -5.32
C LYS A 25 -0.88 -12.27 -5.08
N GLU A 26 -1.75 -13.05 -5.68
CA GLU A 26 -3.18 -13.05 -5.36
C GLU A 26 -3.49 -14.01 -4.19
N SER A 27 -4.38 -13.59 -3.31
CA SER A 27 -4.91 -14.34 -2.17
C SER A 27 -6.37 -13.95 -1.93
N LYS A 28 -6.93 -14.36 -0.78
CA LYS A 28 -8.30 -14.00 -0.38
C LYS A 28 -8.33 -13.54 1.06
N GLU A 29 -9.22 -12.59 1.36
CA GLU A 29 -9.53 -12.10 2.71
C GLU A 29 -11.05 -11.90 2.81
N ASN A 30 -11.71 -12.63 3.71
CA ASN A 30 -13.17 -12.61 3.87
C ASN A 30 -13.89 -12.80 2.53
N GLU A 31 -13.48 -13.80 1.75
CA GLU A 31 -13.97 -14.13 0.39
C GLU A 31 -13.62 -13.13 -0.72
N ASN A 32 -13.18 -11.92 -0.37
CA ASN A 32 -12.76 -10.90 -1.33
C ASN A 32 -11.37 -11.20 -1.88
N LYS A 33 -11.15 -10.81 -3.13
CA LYS A 33 -9.85 -10.90 -3.78
C LYS A 33 -8.85 -9.96 -3.09
N LYS A 34 -7.65 -10.45 -2.81
CA LYS A 34 -6.58 -9.68 -2.17
C LYS A 34 -5.28 -9.77 -2.94
N TRP A 35 -4.70 -8.64 -3.26
CA TRP A 35 -3.39 -8.52 -3.88
C TRP A 35 -2.35 -8.20 -2.82
N VAL A 36 -1.34 -9.05 -2.72
CA VAL A 36 -0.21 -8.87 -1.81
C VAL A 36 1.03 -8.58 -2.63
N PHE A 37 1.54 -7.38 -2.46
CA PHE A 37 2.83 -6.94 -2.97
C PHE A 37 3.87 -7.23 -1.90
N MET A 38 4.84 -8.05 -2.26
CA MET A 38 6.02 -8.36 -1.46
C MET A 38 7.17 -7.55 -2.03
N ILE A 39 7.67 -6.55 -1.29
CA ILE A 39 8.71 -5.62 -1.76
C ILE A 39 10.03 -5.94 -1.06
N ILE A 40 11.10 -6.09 -1.84
CA ILE A 40 12.47 -6.30 -1.36
C ILE A 40 13.43 -5.28 -1.99
N PRO A 41 14.55 -4.93 -1.36
CA PRO A 41 15.60 -4.12 -1.99
C PRO A 41 16.16 -4.85 -3.20
N GLU A 42 16.53 -4.12 -4.27
CA GLU A 42 17.04 -4.70 -5.51
C GLU A 42 18.24 -5.64 -5.31
N ASN A 43 19.10 -5.31 -4.33
CA ASN A 43 20.33 -6.05 -4.04
C ASN A 43 20.18 -7.08 -2.90
N ASN A 44 18.98 -7.27 -2.35
CA ASN A 44 18.76 -8.17 -1.21
C ASN A 44 18.47 -9.60 -1.69
N ILE A 45 19.21 -10.57 -1.14
CA ILE A 45 19.09 -12.00 -1.46
C ILE A 45 18.11 -12.70 -0.51
N ASN A 46 17.77 -12.07 0.62
CA ASN A 46 16.88 -12.65 1.63
C ASN A 46 15.40 -12.48 1.26
N ILE A 47 14.89 -13.42 0.47
CA ILE A 47 13.48 -13.47 0.04
C ILE A 47 12.48 -13.75 1.17
N TYR A 48 12.94 -13.99 2.40
CA TYR A 48 12.08 -14.25 3.56
C TYR A 48 11.75 -12.99 4.35
N ASP A 49 12.35 -11.85 4.01
CA ASP A 49 12.15 -10.58 4.69
C ASP A 49 11.76 -9.50 3.68
N TRP A 50 10.48 -9.14 3.66
CA TRP A 50 9.90 -8.19 2.70
C TRP A 50 9.01 -7.18 3.39
N PHE A 51 8.93 -5.98 2.82
CA PHE A 51 7.84 -5.06 3.10
C PHE A 51 6.57 -5.61 2.46
N GLU A 52 5.51 -5.72 3.24
CA GLU A 52 4.22 -6.23 2.80
C GLU A 52 3.25 -5.07 2.61
N PHE A 53 2.74 -4.95 1.39
CA PHE A 53 1.66 -4.03 1.03
C PHE A 53 0.51 -4.84 0.46
N ALA A 54 -0.72 -4.62 0.91
CA ALA A 54 -1.85 -5.35 0.38
C ALA A 54 -3.06 -4.46 0.09
N VAL A 55 -3.71 -4.78 -1.02
CA VAL A 55 -4.98 -4.19 -1.45
C VAL A 55 -6.03 -5.30 -1.48
N THR A 56 -7.15 -5.08 -0.81
CA THR A 56 -8.31 -5.98 -0.86
C THR A 56 -9.39 -5.35 -1.73
N GLU A 57 -9.96 -6.14 -2.64
CA GLU A 57 -11.03 -5.71 -3.54
C GLU A 57 -12.29 -5.37 -2.77
N ILE A 58 -12.90 -4.23 -3.10
CA ILE A 58 -14.24 -3.86 -2.64
C ILE A 58 -15.25 -4.18 -3.74
N ASP A 59 -14.91 -3.79 -4.98
CA ASP A 59 -15.67 -4.08 -6.19
C ASP A 59 -14.73 -4.06 -7.41
N ASN A 60 -15.30 -4.14 -8.63
CA ASN A 60 -14.52 -4.21 -9.87
C ASN A 60 -13.64 -2.97 -10.12
N GLU A 61 -13.98 -1.81 -9.59
CA GLU A 61 -13.29 -0.54 -9.83
C GLU A 61 -12.48 -0.08 -8.61
N ASN A 62 -12.82 -0.56 -7.41
CA ASN A 62 -12.28 -0.05 -6.15
C ASN A 62 -11.52 -1.10 -5.35
N GLY A 63 -10.40 -0.67 -4.76
CA GLY A 63 -9.59 -1.46 -3.83
C GLY A 63 -9.24 -0.66 -2.58
N LYS A 64 -9.15 -1.34 -1.44
CA LYS A 64 -8.74 -0.74 -0.15
C LYS A 64 -7.39 -1.26 0.30
N VAL A 65 -6.51 -0.37 0.74
CA VAL A 65 -5.24 -0.76 1.36
C VAL A 65 -5.50 -1.34 2.74
N THR A 66 -5.26 -2.64 2.89
CA THR A 66 -5.51 -3.40 4.14
C THR A 66 -4.23 -3.71 4.90
N ILE A 67 -3.06 -3.68 4.26
CA ILE A 67 -1.77 -3.93 4.91
C ILE A 67 -0.72 -2.93 4.43
N MET A 68 0.01 -2.35 5.38
CA MET A 68 1.28 -1.64 5.20
C MET A 68 2.22 -2.05 6.33
N SER A 69 3.12 -3.01 6.10
CA SER A 69 3.96 -3.55 7.17
C SER A 69 5.38 -3.83 6.71
N HIS A 70 6.34 -3.26 7.44
CA HIS A 70 7.75 -3.60 7.30
C HIS A 70 8.20 -4.68 8.31
N LYS A 71 7.28 -5.29 9.08
CA LYS A 71 7.58 -6.36 10.07
C LYS A 71 8.71 -6.02 11.04
N ASN A 72 8.84 -4.75 11.42
CA ASN A 72 9.92 -4.20 12.24
C ASN A 72 11.33 -4.27 11.62
N ASN A 73 11.46 -4.60 10.33
CA ASN A 73 12.73 -4.52 9.64
C ASN A 73 13.10 -3.04 9.37
N PRO A 74 14.25 -2.56 9.90
CA PRO A 74 14.68 -1.16 9.75
C PRO A 74 15.08 -0.78 8.32
N GLU A 75 15.40 -1.74 7.44
CA GLU A 75 15.81 -1.50 6.05
C GLU A 75 14.74 -0.76 5.23
N TYR A 76 13.47 -0.96 5.59
CA TYR A 76 12.33 -0.37 4.89
C TYR A 76 11.85 0.96 5.48
N VAL A 77 12.41 1.39 6.62
CA VAL A 77 11.92 2.57 7.34
C VAL A 77 12.27 3.84 6.59
N ALA A 78 11.27 4.72 6.44
CA ALA A 78 11.41 6.04 5.81
C ALA A 78 11.90 6.02 4.35
N LYS A 79 11.69 4.91 3.64
CA LYS A 79 12.10 4.72 2.23
C LYS A 79 11.05 5.14 1.17
N GLY A 80 9.90 5.69 1.58
CA GLY A 80 8.83 6.10 0.67
C GLY A 80 8.10 4.94 -0.02
N ILE A 81 8.28 3.70 0.46
CA ILE A 81 7.63 2.51 -0.10
C ILE A 81 6.10 2.60 -0.03
N PRO A 82 5.46 2.99 1.10
CA PRO A 82 4.00 3.02 1.17
C PRO A 82 3.35 3.93 0.12
N GLU A 83 3.86 5.15 -0.04
CA GLU A 83 3.35 6.13 -1.01
C GLU A 83 3.49 5.61 -2.43
N LYS A 84 4.69 5.12 -2.79
CA LYS A 84 4.94 4.59 -4.13
C LYS A 84 4.11 3.34 -4.42
N MET A 85 3.87 2.49 -3.42
CA MET A 85 3.03 1.30 -3.59
C MET A 85 1.54 1.62 -3.75
N ILE A 86 1.03 2.71 -3.16
CA ILE A 86 -0.34 3.17 -3.41
C ILE A 86 -0.50 3.50 -4.90
N GLU A 87 0.39 4.33 -5.43
CA GLU A 87 0.44 4.67 -6.86
C GLU A 87 0.58 3.43 -7.74
N GLU A 88 1.60 2.60 -7.49
CA GLU A 88 1.86 1.40 -8.28
C GLU A 88 0.67 0.44 -8.27
N SER A 89 0.01 0.26 -7.12
CA SER A 89 -1.16 -0.59 -7.01
C SER A 89 -2.36 -0.07 -7.81
N SER A 90 -2.54 1.24 -7.92
CA SER A 90 -3.60 1.83 -8.75
C SER A 90 -3.40 1.51 -10.23
N ILE A 91 -2.16 1.59 -10.71
CA ILE A 91 -1.76 1.31 -12.09
C ILE A 91 -1.86 -0.18 -12.40
N VAL A 92 -1.20 -1.02 -11.58
CA VAL A 92 -1.11 -2.47 -11.81
C VAL A 92 -2.46 -3.15 -11.71
N LEU A 93 -3.32 -2.70 -10.80
CA LEU A 93 -4.64 -3.28 -10.59
C LEU A 93 -5.72 -2.62 -11.45
N ASN A 94 -5.43 -1.46 -12.06
CA ASN A 94 -6.39 -0.61 -12.76
C ASN A 94 -7.63 -0.34 -11.89
N LYS A 95 -7.38 0.17 -10.66
CA LYS A 95 -8.41 0.42 -9.65
C LYS A 95 -8.18 1.75 -8.94
N SER A 96 -9.27 2.37 -8.50
CA SER A 96 -9.25 3.43 -7.51
C SER A 96 -8.82 2.85 -6.15
N ILE A 97 -7.78 3.43 -5.55
CA ILE A 97 -7.18 2.94 -4.31
C ILE A 97 -7.58 3.83 -3.15
N HIS A 98 -8.18 3.22 -2.13
CA HIS A 98 -8.67 3.88 -0.94
C HIS A 98 -7.95 3.41 0.32
N SER A 99 -7.93 4.26 1.34
CA SER A 99 -7.58 3.84 2.69
C SER A 99 -8.73 3.08 3.35
N SER A 100 -8.45 2.19 4.31
CA SER A 100 -9.47 1.74 5.28
C SER A 100 -10.09 2.92 6.05
N SER A 101 -11.36 2.77 6.45
CA SER A 101 -12.05 3.70 7.36
C SER A 101 -11.94 3.23 8.80
N ASN A 102 -11.84 4.17 9.75
CA ASN A 102 -12.02 3.86 11.16
C ASN A 102 -13.48 4.03 11.65
N ILE A 103 -14.39 4.51 10.80
CA ILE A 103 -15.81 4.63 11.11
C ILE A 103 -16.52 3.34 10.70
N ALA A 104 -17.19 2.67 11.65
CA ALA A 104 -17.76 1.34 11.47
C ALA A 104 -18.71 1.21 10.27
N GLU A 105 -19.56 2.21 10.01
CA GLU A 105 -20.54 2.18 8.91
C GLU A 105 -19.93 2.31 7.51
N PHE A 106 -18.69 2.79 7.41
CA PHE A 106 -17.95 2.95 6.15
C PHE A 106 -16.86 1.90 5.95
N LYS A 107 -16.80 0.91 6.85
CA LYS A 107 -15.90 -0.23 6.68
C LYS A 107 -16.41 -1.15 5.57
N SER A 108 -15.50 -1.52 4.67
CA SER A 108 -15.79 -2.53 3.64
C SER A 108 -15.59 -3.95 4.19
N PHE A 109 -14.75 -4.10 5.21
CA PHE A 109 -14.48 -5.37 5.88
C PHE A 109 -14.59 -5.22 7.40
N GLU A 110 -15.12 -6.23 8.09
CA GLU A 110 -15.30 -6.21 9.55
C GLU A 110 -13.98 -5.92 10.31
N THR A 111 -12.88 -6.48 9.80
CA THR A 111 -11.54 -6.39 10.40
C THR A 111 -10.70 -5.23 9.88
N GLU A 112 -11.22 -4.36 9.01
CA GLU A 112 -10.44 -3.23 8.50
C GLU A 112 -10.27 -2.15 9.57
N TRP A 113 -9.10 -1.50 9.55
CA TRP A 113 -8.80 -0.30 10.32
C TRP A 113 -7.58 0.39 9.70
N ARG A 114 -7.41 1.67 10.01
CA ARG A 114 -6.26 2.47 9.58
C ARG A 114 -5.48 2.95 10.80
N SER A 115 -4.23 2.51 10.91
CA SER A 115 -3.33 2.96 11.98
C SER A 115 -2.96 4.44 11.85
N ASP A 116 -2.46 5.04 12.93
CA ASP A 116 -1.90 6.40 12.89
C ASP A 116 -0.72 6.50 11.91
N SER A 117 0.12 5.47 11.85
CA SER A 117 1.25 5.40 10.92
C SER A 117 0.77 5.37 9.47
N ALA A 118 -0.26 4.59 9.16
CA ALA A 118 -0.88 4.60 7.84
C ALA A 118 -1.55 5.94 7.54
N THR A 119 -2.23 6.55 8.51
CA THR A 119 -2.83 7.89 8.36
C THR A 119 -1.78 8.94 8.01
N LYS A 120 -0.56 8.87 8.58
CA LYS A 120 0.54 9.77 8.21
C LYS A 120 0.98 9.60 6.75
N VAL A 121 0.94 8.38 6.19
CA VAL A 121 1.23 8.15 4.75
C VAL A 121 0.20 8.87 3.89
N TRP A 122 -1.09 8.67 4.18
CA TRP A 122 -2.18 9.27 3.42
C TRP A 122 -2.21 10.80 3.52
N ARG A 123 -1.93 11.37 4.70
CA ARG A 123 -1.78 12.82 4.86
C ARG A 123 -0.65 13.39 4.02
N ARG A 124 0.49 12.71 3.93
CA ARG A 124 1.59 13.17 3.05
C ARG A 124 1.17 13.18 1.58
N LEU A 125 0.42 12.17 1.14
CA LEU A 125 -0.14 12.16 -0.21
C LEU A 125 -1.13 13.30 -0.41
N GLN A 126 -1.98 13.58 0.58
CA GLN A 126 -2.90 14.71 0.55
C GLN A 126 -2.17 16.05 0.45
N ASP A 127 -1.13 16.26 1.27
CA ASP A 127 -0.29 17.47 1.25
C ASP A 127 0.40 17.67 -0.11
N GLN A 128 0.59 16.59 -0.87
CA GLN A 128 1.16 16.59 -2.22
C GLN A 128 0.10 16.69 -3.33
N ASN A 129 -1.18 16.82 -3.00
CA ASN A 129 -2.32 16.75 -3.92
C ASN A 129 -2.45 15.42 -4.67
N ASN A 130 -1.95 14.33 -4.10
CA ASN A 130 -2.06 12.97 -4.64
C ASN A 130 -3.16 12.16 -3.97
N ALA A 131 -3.83 12.70 -2.95
CA ALA A 131 -4.97 12.05 -2.30
C ALA A 131 -6.00 13.07 -1.81
N ASP A 132 -7.28 12.71 -1.90
CA ASP A 132 -8.39 13.45 -1.32
C ASP A 132 -8.88 12.77 -0.04
N TYR A 133 -9.22 13.56 0.99
CA TYR A 133 -9.78 13.06 2.23
C TYR A 133 -11.26 13.40 2.36
N SER A 134 -12.08 12.40 2.65
CA SER A 134 -13.49 12.55 3.01
C SER A 134 -13.64 12.44 4.54
N GLU A 135 -13.98 13.54 5.19
CA GLU A 135 -14.30 13.56 6.63
C GLU A 135 -15.51 12.69 6.95
N ALA A 136 -16.53 12.70 6.07
CA ALA A 136 -17.78 11.98 6.28
C ALA A 136 -17.56 10.46 6.41
N SER A 137 -16.66 9.90 5.58
CA SER A 137 -16.39 8.47 5.55
C SER A 137 -15.06 8.07 6.20
N ASP A 138 -14.32 9.03 6.76
CA ASP A 138 -12.94 8.87 7.23
C ASP A 138 -12.05 8.10 6.24
N THR A 139 -12.12 8.45 4.96
CA THR A 139 -11.44 7.72 3.89
C THR A 139 -10.60 8.65 3.03
N TYR A 140 -9.37 8.23 2.74
CA TYR A 140 -8.55 8.84 1.70
C TYR A 140 -8.72 8.09 0.39
N THR A 141 -8.74 8.82 -0.73
CA THR A 141 -8.77 8.28 -2.09
C THR A 141 -7.56 8.80 -2.84
N PHE A 142 -6.81 7.92 -3.51
CA PHE A 142 -5.71 8.31 -4.38
C PHE A 142 -6.25 8.91 -5.69
N VAL A 143 -5.68 10.03 -6.18
CA VAL A 143 -6.26 10.83 -7.28
C VAL A 143 -5.29 11.17 -8.42
N ASN A 144 -4.13 10.54 -8.50
CA ASN A 144 -3.13 10.82 -9.54
C ASN A 144 -3.39 10.05 -10.85
#